data_AF-A0A1X0QAM1-F1
#
_entry.id   AF-A0A1X0QAM1-F1
#
_cell.length_a   1.000
_cell.length_b   1.000
_cell.length_c   1.000
_cell.angle_alpha   90.00
_cell.angle_beta   90.00
_cell.angle_gamma   90.00
#
_symmetry.space_group_name_H-M   'P 1'
#
loop_
_entity.id
_entity.type
_entity.pdbx_description
1 polymer ?
#
loop_
_entity_poly.entity_id
_entity_poly.type
_entity_poly.pdbx_seq_one_letter_code
_entity_poly.pdbx_strand_id
1 'polypeptide(L)' 'MHQISNILSIIKHGGGSVMVWSVISYYDVLDLVFIEDNLTGGEYNTILASDLFKFVRKHQMVDFIFM' A
#
# COMPACT_ATOMS: atom_id res chain seq x y z
N MET A 1 -27.21 2.32 -35.00
CA MET A 1 -26.85 2.68 -33.61
C MET A 1 -26.70 1.38 -32.82
N HIS A 2 -25.48 1.01 -32.45
CA HIS A 2 -25.24 -0.21 -31.67
C HIS A 2 -25.52 0.12 -30.20
N GLN A 3 -26.65 -0.36 -29.65
CA GLN A 3 -26.91 -0.23 -28.22
C GLN A 3 -25.94 -1.13 -27.45
N ILE A 4 -25.07 -0.52 -26.66
CA ILE A 4 -24.28 -1.23 -25.65
C ILE A 4 -25.20 -1.40 -24.43
N SER A 5 -26.18 -2.32 -24.52
CA SER A 5 -27.22 -2.50 -23.50
C SER A 5 -26.83 -3.42 -22.34
N ASN A 6 -25.57 -3.87 -22.26
CA ASN A 6 -25.17 -4.97 -21.37
C ASN A 6 -24.10 -4.60 -20.34
N ILE A 7 -23.77 -3.32 -20.17
CA ILE A 7 -22.85 -2.88 -19.11
C ILE A 7 -23.68 -2.56 -17.87
N LEU A 8 -23.79 -3.53 -16.96
CA LEU A 8 -24.19 -3.27 -15.58
C LEU A 8 -23.06 -2.47 -14.92
N SER A 9 -23.34 -1.26 -14.42
CA SER A 9 -22.34 -0.47 -13.69
C SER A 9 -22.09 -1.10 -12.32
N ILE A 10 -21.14 -2.02 -12.25
CA ILE A 10 -20.74 -2.69 -11.02
C ILE A 10 -19.44 -2.04 -10.54
N ILE A 11 -19.43 -1.56 -9.30
CA ILE A 11 -18.29 -0.81 -8.71
C ILE A 11 -17.15 -1.76 -8.28
N LYS A 12 -17.44 -3.04 -8.01
CA LYS A 12 -16.47 -4.06 -7.62
C LYS A 12 -16.77 -5.37 -8.33
N HIS A 13 -15.86 -5.81 -9.18
CA HIS A 13 -15.94 -7.10 -9.84
C HIS A 13 -15.47 -8.23 -8.91
N GLY A 14 -15.86 -9.47 -9.24
CA GLY A 14 -15.26 -10.67 -8.63
C GLY A 14 -13.78 -10.83 -9.03
N GLY A 15 -13.16 -11.93 -8.61
CA GLY A 15 -11.73 -12.22 -8.87
C GLY A 15 -10.80 -11.88 -7.70
N GLY A 16 -11.36 -11.33 -6.61
CA GLY A 16 -10.60 -11.01 -5.40
C GLY A 16 -9.91 -9.64 -5.46
N SER A 17 -9.26 -9.30 -4.36
CA SER A 17 -8.45 -8.09 -4.21
C SER A 17 -7.35 -8.35 -3.19
N VAL A 18 -6.22 -7.66 -3.32
CA VAL A 18 -5.13 -7.70 -2.34
C VAL A 18 -5.00 -6.33 -1.66
N MET A 19 -4.58 -6.33 -0.40
CA MET A 19 -4.16 -5.13 0.31
C MET A 19 -2.64 -5.12 0.40
N VAL A 20 -2.03 -3.97 0.15
CA VAL A 20 -0.57 -3.83 0.12
C VAL A 20 -0.15 -2.57 0.85
N TRP A 21 1.02 -2.62 1.48
CA TRP A 21 1.68 -1.48 2.09
C TRP A 21 3.08 -1.33 1.50
N SER A 22 3.49 -0.09 1.23
CA SER A 22 4.83 0.23 0.77
C SER A 22 5.17 1.65 1.21
N VAL A 23 6.47 1.93 1.27
CA VAL A 23 7.01 3.26 1.53
C VAL A 23 7.75 3.71 0.27
N ILE A 24 7.40 4.89 -0.21
CA ILE A 24 7.96 5.48 -1.43
C ILE A 24 8.61 6.79 -1.05
N SER A 25 9.80 7.02 -1.59
CA SER A 25 10.52 8.28 -1.45
C SER A 25 11.04 8.76 -2.81
N TYR A 26 11.53 10.00 -2.87
CA TYR A 26 12.23 10.50 -4.06
C TYR A 26 13.44 9.63 -4.44
N TYR A 27 14.11 9.06 -3.46
CA TYR A 27 15.36 8.33 -3.66
C TYR A 27 15.15 6.86 -4.01
N ASP A 28 14.15 6.22 -3.40
CA ASP A 28 13.88 4.80 -3.58
C ASP A 28 12.50 4.37 -3.07
N VAL A 29 12.08 3.16 -3.44
CA VAL A 29 10.86 2.46 -2.99
C VAL A 29 11.24 1.27 -2.11
N LEU A 30 10.57 1.10 -0.96
CA LEU A 30 10.68 -0.14 -0.18
C LEU A 30 9.88 -1.28 -0.79
N ASP A 31 10.33 -2.48 -0.41
CA ASP A 31 9.57 -3.72 -0.50
C ASP A 31 8.08 -3.52 -0.19
N LEU A 32 7.28 -4.07 -1.09
CA LEU A 32 5.83 -4.06 -1.03
C LEU A 32 5.38 -5.24 -0.17
N VAL A 33 4.71 -4.93 0.94
CA VAL A 33 4.24 -5.91 1.91
C VAL A 33 2.77 -6.21 1.64
N PHE A 34 2.45 -7.48 1.43
CA PHE A 34 1.06 -7.93 1.34
C PHE A 34 0.45 -8.01 2.73
N ILE A 35 -0.74 -7.44 2.88
CA ILE A 35 -1.54 -7.51 4.10
C ILE A 35 -2.64 -8.55 3.85
N GLU A 36 -2.65 -9.61 4.64
CA GLU A 36 -3.56 -10.75 4.45
C GLU A 36 -5.02 -10.40 4.81
N ASP A 37 -5.24 -9.52 5.79
CA ASP A 37 -6.57 -9.16 6.29
C ASP A 37 -6.68 -7.64 6.59
N ASN A 38 -7.31 -7.26 7.71
CA ASN A 38 -7.42 -5.89 8.13
C ASN A 38 -6.15 -5.45 8.85
N LEU A 39 -5.64 -4.28 8.49
CA LEU A 39 -4.54 -3.66 9.21
C LEU A 39 -5.04 -2.99 10.49
N THR A 40 -4.75 -3.58 11.65
CA THR A 40 -5.00 -2.95 12.95
C THR A 40 -3.96 -1.87 13.23
N GLY A 41 -4.26 -0.96 14.17
CA GLY A 41 -3.29 0.06 14.59
C GLY A 41 -2.01 -0.54 15.19
N GLY A 42 -2.09 -1.70 15.84
CA GLY A 42 -0.93 -2.41 16.38
C GLY A 42 -0.03 -2.98 15.28
N GLU A 43 -0.63 -3.59 14.26
CA GLU A 43 0.11 -4.10 13.09
C GLU A 43 0.72 -2.96 12.28
N TYR A 44 0.01 -1.84 12.13
CA TYR A 44 0.56 -0.65 11.48
C TYR A 44 1.79 -0.12 12.22
N ASN A 45 1.72 0.02 13.55
CA ASN A 45 2.88 0.42 14.36
C ASN A 45 4.05 -0.57 14.23
N THR A 46 3.75 -1.87 14.11
CA THR A 46 4.77 -2.90 13.90
C THR A 46 5.46 -2.71 12.55
N ILE A 47 4.71 -2.51 11.47
CA ILE A 47 5.24 -2.27 10.12
C ILE A 47 6.10 -1.00 10.08
N LEU A 48 5.66 0.08 10.73
CA LEU A 48 6.46 1.30 10.84
C LEU A 48 7.79 1.05 11.59
N ALA A 49 7.74 0.32 12.70
CA ALA A 49 8.92 -0.05 13.49
C ALA A 49 9.88 -0.98 12.74
N SER A 50 9.35 -1.98 12.03
CA SER A 50 10.12 -3.02 11.36
C SER A 50 10.73 -2.54 10.05
N ASP A 51 9.98 -1.78 9.24
CA ASP A 51 10.30 -1.59 7.83
C ASP A 51 10.60 -0.13 7.51
N LEU A 52 9.74 0.80 7.95
CA LEU A 52 9.94 2.24 7.70
C LEU A 52 11.23 2.75 8.36
N PHE A 53 11.42 2.54 9.67
CA PHE A 53 12.62 3.05 10.35
C PHE A 53 13.91 2.34 9.93
N LYS A 54 13.85 1.09 9.48
CA LYS A 54 15.03 0.41 8.91
C LYS A 54 15.43 1.05 7.59
N PHE A 55 14.47 1.33 6.71
CA PHE A 55 14.76 2.00 5.44
C PHE A 55 15.24 3.43 5.63
N VAL A 56 14.58 4.22 6.47
CA VAL A 56 15.00 5.60 6.79
C VAL A 56 16.47 5.62 7.23
N ARG A 57 16.86 4.69 8.11
CA ARG A 57 18.26 4.55 8.54
C ARG A 57 19.18 4.11 7.42
N LYS A 58 18.77 3.12 6.62
CA LYS A 58 19.56 2.61 5.48
C LYS A 58 19.81 3.69 4.42
N HIS A 59 18.84 4.57 4.18
CA HIS A 59 18.90 5.61 3.14
C HIS A 59 19.20 7.02 3.70
N GLN A 60 19.56 7.13 4.98
CA GLN A 60 19.90 8.39 5.67
C GLN A 60 18.85 9.49 5.48
N MET A 61 17.57 9.11 5.41
CA MET A 61 16.47 10.03 5.12
C MET A 61 15.98 10.73 6.39
N VAL A 62 16.75 11.71 6.89
CA VAL A 62 16.43 12.45 8.12
C VAL A 62 15.37 13.55 7.94
N ASP A 63 15.12 14.01 6.70
CA ASP A 63 14.39 15.26 6.48
C ASP A 63 12.99 15.13 5.86
N PHE A 64 12.57 13.94 5.42
CA PHE A 64 11.31 13.77 4.67
C PHE A 64 10.56 12.50 5.07
N ILE A 65 9.99 12.49 6.27
CA ILE A 65 8.91 11.56 6.62
C ILE A 65 7.66 12.39 6.79
N PHE A 66 6.82 12.43 5.76
CA PHE A 66 5.45 12.91 5.90
C PHE A 66 4.63 11.73 6.44
N MET A 67 4.29 11.78 7.74
CA MET A 67 3.22 10.95 8.32
C MET A 67 1.87 11.62 8.10
#